data_AF-A0A0D0E115-F1
#
_entry.id   AF-A0A0D0E115-F1
#
_cell.length_a   1.000
_cell.length_b   1.000
_cell.length_c   1.000
_cell.angle_alpha   90.00
_cell.angle_beta   90.00
_cell.angle_gamma   90.00
#
_symmetry.space_group_name_H-M   'P 1'
#
loop_
_entity.id
_entity.type
_entity.pdbx_description
1 polymer ?
#
loop_
_entity_poly.entity_id
_entity_poly.type
_entity_poly.pdbx_seq_one_letter_code
_entity_poly.pdbx_strand_id
1 'polypeptide(L)'
;MDFGHKTFRDNLVRKRSEVERLMLHVETRGYQLILKGQNALWVLEREKDVHGTGECSGYDERTLGTEASFHSVENANGVAVEDPLETALREKAIEFREKVRTRLARYCAPSMSRFHGERLEVIYAYVRRAIYKDHSLMFVSQSYDSVMALLNDNDLDLNTSEKIWNAIKSLCVHDVQLAVDDVLRSKEGEYVVVLGGKVFKDVSGERWPLHAWGHMMAIHQCYSCLRTTCQTIDQIIDLTRYALFTGTPLSQTCLKYDYGFDGSKELVLAGFIPSDIPLSSPRHTIMCTEGGSVSAGPVWEETKRNLSLYASLSLNDPKALAFVNWCFRHPDLMVMVRKGPNGRVIRSALVVWTSRKRHARSPSGLTSVRWEKTTDVVCLNDSIMEEAQPSGWGHEKIVECLQVVIVDRGDGNMGDFIRKLVNIWCQVYQVEDRDELYAALEGPYQTAGELEKYTCEHHQVSCNIPIIQKNVLDSYQSLWGSMPPAALVEDPERFRFSSN
;
A
#
# COMPACT_ATOMS: atom_id res chain seq x y z
N MET A 1 44.01 40.13 12.09
CA MET A 1 44.16 40.04 10.61
C MET A 1 43.01 39.25 9.96
N ASP A 2 41.78 39.29 10.50
CA ASP A 2 40.65 38.45 10.05
C ASP A 2 39.74 39.05 8.97
N PHE A 3 39.85 40.36 8.70
CA PHE A 3 38.91 41.05 7.80
C PHE A 3 39.09 40.63 6.32
N GLY A 4 40.33 40.40 5.89
CA GLY A 4 40.65 39.96 4.53
C GLY A 4 40.20 38.53 4.25
N HIS A 5 40.38 37.60 5.20
CA HIS A 5 39.93 36.21 5.08
C HIS A 5 38.41 36.10 5.07
N LYS A 6 37.70 36.86 5.91
CA LYS A 6 36.23 36.89 5.91
C LYS A 6 35.68 37.45 4.59
N THR A 7 36.21 38.58 4.13
CA THR A 7 35.78 39.21 2.86
C THR A 7 36.08 38.31 1.66
N PHE A 8 37.23 37.62 1.65
CA PHE A 8 37.58 36.66 0.62
C PHE A 8 36.66 35.44 0.63
N ARG A 9 36.39 34.86 1.81
CA ARG A 9 35.43 33.76 1.97
C ARG A 9 34.02 34.17 1.52
N ASP A 10 33.53 35.33 1.92
CA ASP A 10 32.22 35.83 1.53
C ASP A 10 32.14 36.06 0.02
N ASN A 11 33.23 36.55 -0.60
CA ASN A 11 33.30 36.69 -2.06
C ASN A 11 33.34 35.33 -2.79
N LEU A 12 34.06 34.33 -2.26
CA LEU A 12 34.05 32.96 -2.78
C LEU A 12 32.66 32.33 -2.68
N VAL A 13 31.99 32.47 -1.54
CA VAL A 13 30.61 31.98 -1.33
C VAL A 13 29.66 32.66 -2.32
N ARG A 14 29.77 33.97 -2.50
CA ARG A 14 28.99 34.70 -3.50
C ARG A 14 29.26 34.20 -4.91
N LYS A 15 30.52 34.05 -5.31
CA LYS A 15 30.89 33.55 -6.65
C LYS A 15 30.42 32.13 -6.89
N ARG A 16 30.53 31.25 -5.90
CA ARG A 16 29.94 29.91 -5.93
C ARG A 16 28.42 29.99 -6.16
N SER A 17 27.72 30.84 -5.42
CA SER A 17 26.26 31.00 -5.58
C SER A 17 25.85 31.55 -6.96
N GLU A 18 26.67 32.42 -7.57
CA GLU A 18 26.46 32.92 -8.93
C GLU A 18 26.61 31.78 -9.96
N VAL A 19 27.64 30.94 -9.81
CA VAL A 19 27.88 29.78 -10.68
C VAL A 19 26.78 28.73 -10.53
N GLU A 20 26.41 28.37 -9.30
CA GLU A 20 25.32 27.40 -9.03
C GLU A 20 23.99 27.88 -9.64
N ARG A 21 23.69 29.18 -9.56
CA ARG A 21 22.50 29.77 -10.18
C ARG A 21 22.55 29.70 -11.71
N LEU A 22 23.71 29.96 -12.32
CA LEU A 22 23.89 29.87 -13.76
C LEU A 22 23.74 28.41 -14.23
N MET A 23 24.35 27.46 -13.52
CA MET A 23 24.21 26.02 -13.80
C MET A 23 22.75 25.59 -13.76
N LEU A 24 22.01 25.96 -12.71
CA LEU A 24 20.58 25.66 -12.61
C LEU A 24 19.77 26.22 -13.79
N HIS A 25 20.11 27.42 -14.26
CA HIS A 25 19.44 28.03 -15.42
C HIS A 25 19.73 27.27 -16.72
N VAL A 26 20.98 26.85 -16.92
CA VAL A 26 21.39 26.04 -18.07
C VAL A 26 20.72 24.67 -18.04
N GLU A 27 20.73 23.99 -16.90
CA GLU A 27 20.07 22.68 -16.72
C GLU A 27 18.57 22.78 -16.96
N THR A 28 17.90 23.79 -16.40
CA THR A 28 16.47 24.03 -16.61
C THR A 28 16.16 24.31 -18.08
N ARG A 29 16.99 25.11 -18.75
CA ARG A 29 16.79 25.40 -20.17
C ARG A 29 17.08 24.19 -21.05
N GLY A 30 18.12 23.43 -20.75
CA GLY A 30 18.46 22.17 -21.41
C GLY A 30 17.31 21.17 -21.28
N TYR A 31 16.77 21.02 -20.07
CA TYR A 31 15.61 20.17 -19.83
C TYR A 31 14.38 20.56 -20.67
N GLN A 32 14.03 21.85 -20.71
CA GLN A 32 12.94 22.34 -21.58
C GLN A 32 13.17 22.01 -23.06
N LEU A 33 14.41 22.10 -23.53
CA LEU A 33 14.77 21.80 -24.92
C LEU A 33 14.68 20.29 -25.21
N ILE A 34 15.12 19.45 -24.27
CA ILE A 34 14.98 17.98 -24.35
C ILE A 34 13.50 17.62 -24.46
N LEU A 35 12.67 18.13 -23.55
CA LEU A 35 11.22 17.88 -23.57
C LEU A 35 10.56 18.38 -24.85
N LYS A 36 10.93 19.58 -25.32
CA LYS A 36 10.43 20.11 -26.60
C LYS A 36 10.80 19.22 -27.77
N GLY A 37 12.03 18.69 -27.81
CA GLY A 37 12.49 17.76 -28.85
C GLY A 37 11.71 16.45 -28.88
N GLN A 38 11.17 16.04 -27.72
CA GLN A 38 10.37 14.81 -27.58
C GLN A 38 8.84 15.06 -27.59
N ASN A 39 8.39 16.28 -27.89
CA ASN A 39 6.98 16.69 -27.78
C ASN A 39 6.38 16.44 -26.38
N ALA A 40 7.18 16.54 -25.32
CA ALA A 40 6.80 16.19 -23.94
C ALA A 40 6.79 17.40 -22.98
N LEU A 41 6.43 18.59 -23.47
CA LEU A 41 6.40 19.80 -22.63
C LEU A 41 5.40 19.74 -21.47
N TRP A 42 4.40 18.85 -21.56
CA TRP A 42 3.46 18.56 -20.49
C TRP A 42 4.14 18.16 -19.16
N VAL A 43 5.38 17.65 -19.20
CA VAL A 43 6.10 17.30 -17.97
C VAL A 43 6.35 18.53 -17.10
N LEU A 44 6.48 19.73 -17.71
CA LEU A 44 6.67 20.99 -16.99
C LEU A 44 5.37 21.52 -16.36
N GLU A 45 4.22 21.04 -16.82
CA GLU A 45 2.90 21.45 -16.36
C GLU A 45 2.44 20.63 -15.14
N ARG A 46 3.19 19.59 -14.73
CA ARG A 46 2.86 18.79 -13.54
C ARG A 46 2.96 19.64 -12.28
N GLU A 47 1.84 19.74 -11.56
CA GLU A 47 1.85 20.18 -10.17
C GLU A 47 2.66 19.19 -9.33
N LYS A 48 3.44 19.69 -8.38
CA LYS A 48 4.05 18.81 -7.37
C LYS A 48 2.92 18.23 -6.53
N ASP A 49 2.73 16.91 -6.57
CA ASP A 49 1.77 16.24 -5.68
C ASP A 49 2.07 16.66 -4.23
N VAL A 50 1.15 17.45 -3.64
CA VAL A 50 1.26 17.96 -2.25
C VAL A 50 0.80 16.89 -1.24
N HIS A 51 0.54 15.66 -1.70
CA HIS A 51 0.18 14.56 -0.82
C HIS A 51 1.34 14.29 0.15
N GLY A 52 1.07 14.56 1.43
CA GLY A 52 2.07 14.51 2.49
C GLY A 52 2.92 13.26 2.37
N THR A 53 4.22 13.46 2.26
CA THR A 53 5.24 12.44 2.43
C THR A 53 5.19 11.98 3.88
N GLY A 54 4.15 11.24 4.26
CA GLY A 54 4.26 10.34 5.39
C GLY A 54 5.43 9.42 5.05
N GLU A 55 6.38 9.27 5.96
CA GLU A 55 7.54 8.37 5.85
C GLU A 55 7.06 6.91 5.91
N CYS A 56 6.16 6.52 5.01
CA CYS A 56 5.56 5.20 4.90
C CYS A 56 6.36 4.29 3.95
N SER A 57 7.44 4.81 3.35
CA SER A 57 8.37 4.01 2.54
C SER A 57 9.32 3.18 3.41
N GLY A 58 9.30 3.35 4.73
CA GLY A 58 9.80 2.39 5.70
C GLY A 58 11.30 2.13 5.71
N TYR A 59 12.14 2.93 5.04
CA TYR A 59 13.60 2.76 5.09
C TYR A 59 14.23 3.95 5.80
N ASP A 60 14.50 3.79 7.09
CA ASP A 60 15.23 4.78 7.89
C ASP A 60 16.74 4.67 7.64
N GLU A 61 17.38 5.84 7.66
CA GLU A 61 18.82 5.99 7.43
C GLU A 61 19.59 5.66 8.71
N ARG A 62 20.26 4.50 8.76
CA ARG A 62 21.48 4.41 9.56
C ARG A 62 22.63 4.88 8.68
N THR A 63 23.24 6.00 9.06
CA THR A 63 24.54 6.42 8.54
C THR A 63 25.54 5.27 8.70
N LEU A 64 26.39 5.06 7.69
CA LEU A 64 27.48 4.11 7.83
C LEU A 64 28.35 4.58 9.01
N GLY A 65 28.34 3.84 10.13
CA GLY A 65 29.24 4.10 11.25
C GLY A 65 30.67 4.25 10.75
N THR A 66 31.21 5.46 10.88
CA THR A 66 32.58 5.80 10.53
C THR A 66 33.47 5.43 11.72
N GLU A 67 33.86 4.16 11.83
CA GLU A 67 35.04 3.82 12.63
C GLU A 67 36.24 3.66 11.70
N ALA A 68 36.67 4.79 11.14
CA ALA A 68 38.07 4.97 10.76
C ALA A 68 38.74 5.70 11.92
N SER A 69 39.30 4.94 12.88
CA SER A 69 40.26 5.51 13.81
C SER A 69 41.44 6.03 13.00
N PHE A 70 41.60 7.35 12.91
CA PHE A 70 42.79 7.97 12.37
C PHE A 70 43.97 7.67 13.30
N HIS A 71 44.61 6.52 13.10
CA HIS A 71 45.97 6.32 13.55
C HIS A 71 46.90 6.90 12.49
N SER A 72 47.38 8.11 12.75
CA SER A 72 48.52 8.70 12.06
C SER A 72 49.73 7.79 12.24
N VAL A 73 50.00 6.92 11.27
CA VAL A 73 51.30 6.27 11.13
C VAL A 73 52.12 7.12 10.19
N GLU A 74 53.01 7.93 10.76
CA GLU A 74 54.12 8.51 10.05
C GLU A 74 55.01 7.37 9.55
N ASN A 75 54.80 6.92 8.31
CA ASN A 75 55.76 6.11 7.60
C ASN A 75 56.16 6.83 6.32
N ALA A 76 57.39 7.32 6.35
CA ALA A 76 58.13 7.84 5.22
C ALA A 76 58.23 6.77 4.14
N ASN A 77 57.45 6.92 3.08
CA ASN A 77 57.75 6.46 1.72
C ASN A 77 56.86 7.24 0.76
N GLY A 78 57.46 7.81 -0.29
CA GLY A 78 56.84 8.75 -1.23
C GLY A 78 55.74 8.15 -2.10
N VAL A 79 54.61 7.80 -1.49
CA VAL A 79 53.32 7.61 -2.15
C VAL A 79 52.65 8.98 -2.17
N ALA A 80 52.14 9.39 -3.34
CA ALA A 80 51.42 10.65 -3.49
C ALA A 80 50.36 10.75 -2.39
N VAL A 81 50.50 11.76 -1.52
CA VAL A 81 49.51 12.04 -0.48
C VAL A 81 48.25 12.47 -1.22
N GLU A 82 47.30 11.55 -1.33
CA GLU A 82 45.99 11.81 -1.91
C GLU A 82 45.29 12.88 -1.06
N ASP A 83 44.64 13.87 -1.70
CA ASP A 83 44.00 14.97 -0.98
C ASP A 83 42.93 14.38 -0.03
N PRO A 84 43.03 14.62 1.29
CA PRO A 84 42.04 14.13 2.25
C PRO A 84 40.60 14.54 1.91
N LEU A 85 40.41 15.71 1.28
CA LEU A 85 39.10 16.16 0.84
C LEU A 85 38.59 15.37 -0.37
N GLU A 86 39.43 15.14 -1.38
CA GLU A 86 39.07 14.33 -2.54
C GLU A 86 38.75 12.89 -2.12
N THR A 87 39.51 12.35 -1.16
CA THR A 87 39.26 11.03 -0.58
C THR A 87 37.90 10.99 0.12
N ALA A 88 37.60 11.97 0.98
CA ALA A 88 36.33 12.05 1.68
C ALA A 88 35.13 12.23 0.73
N LEU A 89 35.28 13.03 -0.33
CA LEU A 89 34.24 13.21 -1.35
C LEU A 89 33.98 11.92 -2.13
N ARG A 90 35.04 11.21 -2.52
CA ARG A 90 34.96 9.92 -3.21
C ARG A 90 34.30 8.84 -2.34
N GLU A 91 34.70 8.73 -1.08
CA GLU A 91 34.08 7.79 -0.12
C GLU A 91 32.59 8.07 0.06
N LYS A 92 32.20 9.35 0.17
CA LYS A 92 30.80 9.74 0.30
C LYS A 92 29.99 9.47 -0.98
N ALA A 93 30.60 9.64 -2.16
CA ALA A 93 29.96 9.28 -3.42
C ALA A 93 29.72 7.76 -3.51
N ILE A 94 30.70 6.95 -3.08
CA ILE A 94 30.56 5.50 -2.96
C ILE A 94 29.43 5.14 -1.99
N GLU A 95 29.35 5.80 -0.83
CA GLU A 95 28.25 5.58 0.13
C GLU A 95 26.87 5.79 -0.52
N PHE A 96 26.65 6.90 -1.23
CA PHE A 96 25.36 7.14 -1.89
C PHE A 96 25.06 6.12 -2.99
N ARG A 97 26.08 5.74 -3.79
CA ARG A 97 25.93 4.69 -4.80
C ARG A 97 25.48 3.38 -4.15
N GLU A 98 26.12 2.98 -3.06
CA GLU A 98 25.80 1.75 -2.34
C GLU A 98 24.42 1.80 -1.65
N LYS A 99 23.99 2.97 -1.18
CA LYS A 99 22.61 3.20 -0.71
C LYS A 99 21.59 2.96 -1.83
N VAL A 100 21.80 3.56 -3.01
CA VAL A 100 20.95 3.35 -4.18
C VAL A 100 20.91 1.88 -4.56
N ARG A 101 22.08 1.25 -4.71
CA ARG A 101 22.21 -0.15 -5.11
C ARG A 101 21.50 -1.10 -4.16
N THR A 102 21.72 -0.92 -2.86
CA THR A 102 21.11 -1.73 -1.81
C THR A 102 19.60 -1.54 -1.77
N ARG A 103 19.11 -0.30 -1.92
CA ARG A 103 17.68 -0.01 -1.93
C ARG A 103 16.97 -0.68 -3.09
N LEU A 104 17.49 -0.56 -4.31
CA LEU A 104 16.88 -1.17 -5.50
C LEU A 104 16.96 -2.71 -5.45
N ALA A 105 18.06 -3.28 -4.95
CA ALA A 105 18.19 -4.73 -4.76
C ALA A 105 17.09 -5.30 -3.86
N ARG A 106 16.60 -4.55 -2.87
CA ARG A 106 15.50 -5.00 -1.99
C ARG A 106 14.15 -5.07 -2.65
N TYR A 107 13.99 -4.49 -3.84
CA TYR A 107 12.75 -4.60 -4.61
C TYR A 107 12.73 -5.84 -5.49
N CYS A 108 13.87 -6.52 -5.65
CA CYS A 108 13.97 -7.70 -6.50
C CYS A 108 13.07 -8.83 -6.01
N ALA A 109 12.40 -9.46 -6.96
CA ALA A 109 11.71 -10.73 -6.75
C ALA A 109 12.76 -11.86 -6.66
N PRO A 110 12.44 -12.98 -5.99
CA PRO A 110 13.30 -14.16 -6.01
C PRO A 110 13.68 -14.56 -7.43
N SER A 111 14.93 -14.98 -7.64
CA SER A 111 15.42 -15.39 -8.98
C SER A 111 14.66 -16.58 -9.57
N MET A 112 14.04 -17.40 -8.72
CA MET A 112 13.17 -18.50 -9.10
C MET A 112 11.74 -18.07 -9.51
N SER A 113 11.36 -16.82 -9.27
CA SER A 113 10.07 -16.28 -9.72
C SER A 113 10.11 -16.00 -11.22
N ARG A 114 9.04 -16.37 -11.95
CA ARG A 114 8.90 -16.01 -13.36
C ARG A 114 8.82 -14.50 -13.58
N PHE A 115 8.37 -13.76 -12.57
CA PHE A 115 8.24 -12.30 -12.60
C PHE A 115 9.55 -11.58 -12.25
N HIS A 116 10.66 -12.31 -12.10
CA HIS A 116 11.96 -11.70 -11.80
C HIS A 116 12.41 -10.71 -12.89
N GLY A 117 12.35 -11.09 -14.17
CA GLY A 117 12.72 -10.18 -15.26
C GLY A 117 11.82 -8.95 -15.36
N GLU A 118 10.50 -9.15 -15.29
CA GLU A 118 9.51 -8.08 -15.28
C GLU A 118 9.70 -7.13 -14.08
N ARG A 119 10.06 -7.67 -12.91
CA ARG A 119 10.40 -6.88 -11.73
C ARG A 119 11.57 -5.93 -11.98
N LEU A 120 12.60 -6.39 -12.68
CA LEU A 120 13.76 -5.56 -13.01
C LEU A 120 13.34 -4.39 -13.89
N GLU A 121 12.49 -4.62 -14.89
CA GLU A 121 11.94 -3.55 -15.72
C GLU A 121 11.10 -2.55 -14.93
N VAL A 122 10.31 -3.01 -13.95
CA VAL A 122 9.58 -2.12 -13.04
C VAL A 122 10.54 -1.28 -12.19
N ILE A 123 11.62 -1.87 -11.68
CA ILE A 123 12.66 -1.13 -10.94
C ILE A 123 13.31 -0.07 -11.84
N TYR A 124 13.57 -0.39 -13.11
CA TYR A 124 14.12 0.56 -14.07
C TYR A 124 13.13 1.67 -14.40
N ALA A 125 11.85 1.36 -14.60
CA ALA A 125 10.78 2.36 -14.77
C ALA A 125 10.67 3.28 -13.55
N TYR A 126 10.77 2.73 -12.34
CA TYR A 126 10.80 3.49 -11.08
C TYR A 126 11.99 4.48 -11.05
N VAL A 127 13.19 4.06 -11.45
CA VAL A 127 14.36 4.95 -11.53
C VAL A 127 14.17 6.02 -12.62
N ARG A 128 13.64 5.68 -13.79
CA ARG A 128 13.32 6.67 -14.84
C ARG A 128 12.33 7.72 -14.32
N ARG A 129 11.34 7.29 -13.52
CA ARG A 129 10.38 8.19 -12.87
C ARG A 129 11.00 9.11 -11.82
N ALA A 130 12.06 8.67 -11.14
CA ALA A 130 12.84 9.54 -10.26
C ALA A 130 13.61 10.59 -11.06
N ILE A 131 14.23 10.17 -12.16
CA ILE A 131 15.16 11.00 -12.95
C ILE A 131 14.44 12.07 -13.76
N TYR A 132 13.34 11.75 -14.44
CA TYR A 132 12.65 12.73 -15.28
C TYR A 132 12.01 13.87 -14.49
N LYS A 133 11.78 13.70 -13.18
CA LYS A 133 11.24 14.75 -12.30
C LYS A 133 12.26 15.82 -11.92
N ASP A 134 13.56 15.52 -12.03
CA ASP A 134 14.64 16.44 -11.67
C ASP A 134 15.35 16.96 -12.92
N HIS A 135 15.44 18.29 -13.06
CA HIS A 135 16.00 18.92 -14.26
C HIS A 135 17.47 18.57 -14.47
N SER A 136 18.26 18.52 -13.40
CA SER A 136 19.69 18.20 -13.46
C SER A 136 19.88 16.74 -13.82
N LEU A 137 19.14 15.83 -13.19
CA LEU A 137 19.23 14.40 -13.47
C LEU A 137 18.77 14.07 -14.88
N MET A 138 17.70 14.71 -15.38
CA MET A 138 17.27 14.52 -16.76
C MET A 138 18.35 15.00 -17.75
N PHE A 139 19.03 16.11 -17.47
CA PHE A 139 20.13 16.57 -18.32
C PHE A 139 21.30 15.57 -18.31
N VAL A 140 21.72 15.10 -17.12
CA VAL A 140 22.77 14.07 -16.98
C VAL A 140 22.38 12.76 -17.68
N SER A 141 21.11 12.37 -17.63
CA SER A 141 20.61 11.13 -18.22
C SER A 141 20.82 11.04 -19.73
N GLN A 142 21.00 12.17 -20.43
CA GLN A 142 21.25 12.17 -21.88
C GLN A 142 22.60 11.57 -22.27
N SER A 143 23.53 11.44 -21.32
CA SER A 143 24.83 10.80 -21.52
C SER A 143 24.79 9.27 -21.41
N TYR A 144 23.62 8.69 -21.12
CA TYR A 144 23.47 7.25 -20.85
C TYR A 144 22.31 6.64 -21.62
N ASP A 145 22.55 5.45 -22.18
CA ASP A 145 21.54 4.74 -22.97
C ASP A 145 20.58 3.88 -22.13
N SER A 146 20.90 3.64 -20.85
CA SER A 146 20.09 2.80 -19.96
C SER A 146 20.24 3.17 -18.48
N VAL A 147 19.28 2.73 -17.67
CA VAL A 147 19.32 2.88 -16.20
C VAL A 147 20.56 2.23 -15.62
N MET A 148 20.91 1.02 -16.07
CA MET A 148 22.09 0.31 -15.57
C MET A 148 23.39 1.01 -15.97
N ALA A 149 23.47 1.62 -17.15
CA ALA A 149 24.65 2.39 -17.55
C ALA A 149 24.88 3.58 -16.61
N LEU A 150 23.82 4.32 -16.26
CA LEU A 150 23.91 5.41 -15.29
C LEU A 150 24.28 4.91 -13.87
N LEU A 151 23.58 3.89 -13.37
CA LEU A 151 23.77 3.43 -11.98
C LEU A 151 25.08 2.66 -11.74
N ASN A 152 25.73 2.17 -12.80
CA ASN A 152 27.04 1.52 -12.73
C ASN A 152 28.22 2.46 -13.02
N ASP A 153 27.96 3.72 -13.35
CA ASP A 153 29.02 4.68 -13.57
C ASP A 153 29.74 5.01 -12.26
N ASN A 154 31.02 4.65 -12.22
CA ASN A 154 31.85 4.84 -11.04
C ASN A 154 32.40 6.27 -10.90
N ASP A 155 32.27 7.08 -11.94
CA ASP A 155 32.80 8.44 -12.04
C ASP A 155 31.73 9.51 -11.78
N LEU A 156 30.50 9.12 -11.43
CA LEU A 156 29.46 10.04 -10.99
C LEU A 156 29.92 10.85 -9.78
N ASP A 157 29.82 12.18 -9.89
CA ASP A 157 30.15 13.07 -8.81
C ASP A 157 29.20 12.92 -7.60
N LEU A 158 29.66 13.40 -6.44
CA LEU A 158 28.91 13.31 -5.19
C LEU A 158 27.51 13.94 -5.28
N ASN A 159 27.39 15.11 -5.91
CA ASN A 159 26.13 15.84 -5.97
C ASN A 159 25.13 15.14 -6.89
N THR A 160 25.57 14.57 -8.00
CA THR A 160 24.71 13.73 -8.85
C THR A 160 24.27 12.46 -8.13
N SER A 161 25.18 11.77 -7.44
CA SER A 161 24.86 10.56 -6.67
C SER A 161 23.86 10.81 -5.55
N GLU A 162 24.01 11.92 -4.81
CA GLU A 162 23.09 12.36 -3.77
C GLU A 162 21.72 12.73 -4.34
N LYS A 163 21.67 13.44 -5.48
CA LYS A 163 20.41 13.76 -6.18
C LYS A 163 19.67 12.49 -6.62
N ILE A 164 20.37 11.50 -7.18
CA ILE A 164 19.77 10.22 -7.57
C ILE A 164 19.15 9.53 -6.34
N TRP A 165 19.89 9.45 -5.23
CA TRP A 165 19.39 8.89 -3.97
C TRP A 165 18.11 9.60 -3.51
N ASN A 166 18.15 10.93 -3.44
CA ASN A 166 17.02 11.74 -2.97
C ASN A 166 15.80 11.62 -3.91
N ALA A 167 16.01 11.59 -5.22
CA ALA A 167 14.94 11.40 -6.20
C ALA A 167 14.28 10.02 -6.04
N ILE A 168 15.08 8.95 -5.90
CA ILE A 168 14.58 7.57 -5.72
C ILE A 168 13.85 7.42 -4.37
N LYS A 169 14.35 8.07 -3.30
CA LYS A 169 13.74 7.99 -1.95
C LYS A 169 12.42 8.76 -1.87
N SER A 170 12.26 9.84 -2.65
CA SER A 170 11.13 10.76 -2.55
C SER A 170 9.92 10.40 -3.43
N LEU A 171 10.01 9.37 -4.27
CA LEU A 171 8.88 8.93 -5.07
C LEU A 171 7.73 8.45 -4.18
N CYS A 172 6.51 8.91 -4.49
CA CYS A 172 5.31 8.57 -3.75
C CYS A 172 4.67 7.29 -4.32
N VAL A 173 3.63 6.79 -3.64
CA VAL A 173 2.92 5.57 -4.07
C VAL A 173 2.32 5.68 -5.48
N HIS A 174 1.94 6.89 -5.92
CA HIS A 174 1.40 7.12 -7.27
C HIS A 174 2.48 7.02 -8.35
N ASP A 175 3.73 7.39 -8.04
CA ASP A 175 4.85 7.18 -8.95
C ASP A 175 5.19 5.71 -9.10
N VAL A 176 5.07 4.94 -8.01
CA VAL A 176 5.22 3.48 -8.06
C VAL A 176 4.12 2.87 -8.92
N GLN A 177 2.87 3.32 -8.77
CA GLN A 177 1.76 2.84 -9.60
C GLN A 177 2.05 3.07 -11.08
N LEU A 178 2.47 4.29 -11.42
CA LEU A 178 2.78 4.64 -12.78
C LEU A 178 4.03 3.91 -13.31
N ALA A 179 5.02 3.60 -12.48
CA ALA A 179 6.19 2.79 -12.88
C ALA A 179 5.79 1.36 -13.25
N VAL A 180 4.87 0.75 -12.49
CA VAL A 180 4.29 -0.55 -12.81
C VAL A 180 3.49 -0.47 -14.10
N ASP A 181 2.67 0.57 -14.25
CA ASP A 181 1.87 0.80 -15.45
C ASP A 181 2.71 1.04 -16.70
N ASP A 182 3.87 1.72 -16.59
CA ASP A 182 4.78 1.95 -17.72
C ASP A 182 5.28 0.64 -18.35
N VAL A 183 5.43 -0.42 -17.54
CA VAL A 183 5.93 -1.73 -17.96
C VAL A 183 4.80 -2.64 -18.44
N LEU A 184 3.68 -2.66 -17.73
CA LEU A 184 2.61 -3.64 -17.94
C LEU A 184 1.50 -3.17 -18.90
N ARG A 185 1.44 -1.88 -19.24
CA ARG A 185 0.40 -1.37 -20.13
C ARG A 185 0.47 -2.01 -21.52
N SER A 186 -0.70 -2.23 -22.10
CA SER A 186 -0.82 -2.72 -23.48
C SER A 186 -1.05 -1.59 -24.49
N LYS A 187 -1.68 -0.48 -24.05
CA LYS A 187 -1.95 0.69 -24.89
C LYS A 187 -0.82 1.71 -24.88
N GLU A 188 -0.53 2.25 -26.05
CA GLU A 188 0.32 3.43 -26.17
C GLU A 188 -0.42 4.69 -25.69
N GLY A 189 0.36 5.64 -25.18
CA GLY A 189 -0.10 6.95 -24.74
C GLY A 189 1.01 7.98 -24.91
N GLU A 190 0.79 9.20 -24.44
CA GLU A 190 1.82 10.25 -24.47
C GLU A 190 2.96 9.89 -23.50
N TYR A 191 4.22 9.96 -23.97
CA TYR A 191 5.40 9.57 -23.20
C TYR A 191 6.62 10.46 -23.48
N VAL A 192 7.59 10.37 -22.58
CA VAL A 192 8.96 10.86 -22.74
C VAL A 192 9.93 9.69 -22.63
N VAL A 193 10.99 9.68 -23.43
CA VAL A 193 12.06 8.68 -23.37
C VAL A 193 13.14 9.15 -22.39
N VAL A 194 13.45 8.28 -21.43
CA VAL A 194 14.41 8.50 -20.36
C VAL A 194 15.24 7.23 -20.22
N LEU A 195 16.56 7.32 -20.38
CA LEU A 195 17.48 6.18 -20.23
C LEU A 195 17.00 4.93 -21.01
N GLY A 196 16.72 5.14 -22.30
CA GLY A 196 16.27 4.12 -23.24
C GLY A 196 14.84 3.58 -23.06
N GLY A 197 14.10 4.01 -22.02
CA GLY A 197 12.72 3.54 -21.77
C GLY A 197 11.67 4.65 -21.82
N LYS A 198 10.40 4.27 -21.97
CA LYS A 198 9.27 5.20 -22.01
C LYS A 198 8.76 5.49 -20.59
N VAL A 199 8.54 6.77 -20.28
CA VAL A 199 7.83 7.24 -19.08
C VAL A 199 6.55 7.90 -19.55
N PHE A 200 5.41 7.30 -19.22
CA PHE A 200 4.12 7.79 -19.69
C PHE A 200 3.54 8.88 -18.77
N LYS A 201 2.76 9.77 -19.38
CA LYS A 201 2.14 10.92 -18.71
C LYS A 201 1.13 10.50 -17.63
N ASP A 202 0.17 9.68 -18.02
CA ASP A 202 -1.00 9.29 -17.24
C ASP A 202 -1.08 7.76 -17.08
N VAL A 203 -1.80 7.30 -16.05
CA VAL A 203 -2.13 5.88 -15.86
C VAL A 203 -3.00 5.41 -17.03
N SER A 204 -2.76 4.20 -17.54
CA SER A 204 -3.45 3.64 -18.70
C SER A 204 -4.96 3.43 -18.48
N GLY A 205 -5.38 3.29 -17.22
CA GLY A 205 -6.73 2.91 -16.81
C GLY A 205 -7.07 1.45 -17.13
N GLU A 206 -6.09 0.67 -17.61
CA GLU A 206 -6.29 -0.74 -17.92
C GLU A 206 -6.39 -1.58 -16.66
N ARG A 207 -7.17 -2.67 -16.74
CA ARG A 207 -7.21 -3.62 -15.63
C ARG A 207 -5.87 -4.34 -15.57
N TRP A 208 -5.17 -4.15 -14.45
CA TRP A 208 -3.92 -4.84 -14.20
C TRP A 208 -4.13 -6.34 -14.00
N PRO A 209 -3.16 -7.18 -14.42
CA PRO A 209 -3.08 -8.55 -13.94
C PRO A 209 -2.82 -8.56 -12.42
N LEU A 210 -3.09 -9.67 -11.76
CA LEU A 210 -3.05 -9.72 -10.29
C LEU A 210 -1.61 -9.57 -9.77
N HIS A 211 -0.61 -10.14 -10.45
CA HIS A 211 0.81 -10.03 -10.06
C HIS A 211 1.36 -8.60 -10.07
N ALA A 212 0.74 -7.67 -10.82
CA ALA A 212 1.08 -6.24 -10.82
C ALA A 212 1.04 -5.62 -9.42
N TRP A 213 0.09 -6.04 -8.59
CA TRP A 213 0.01 -5.60 -7.20
C TRP A 213 1.22 -6.05 -6.39
N GLY A 214 1.80 -7.21 -6.73
CA GLY A 214 3.08 -7.65 -6.17
C GLY A 214 4.21 -6.70 -6.55
N HIS A 215 4.23 -6.21 -7.78
CA HIS A 215 5.21 -5.18 -8.19
C HIS A 215 5.13 -3.94 -7.30
N MET A 216 3.92 -3.44 -7.11
CA MET A 216 3.66 -2.27 -6.30
C MET A 216 4.01 -2.47 -4.81
N MET A 217 3.55 -3.58 -4.21
CA MET A 217 3.76 -3.89 -2.79
C MET A 217 5.24 -4.04 -2.42
N ALA A 218 6.06 -4.55 -3.33
CA ALA A 218 7.48 -4.75 -3.01
C ALA A 218 8.27 -3.44 -2.96
N ILE A 219 7.84 -2.43 -3.73
CA ILE A 219 8.45 -1.09 -3.73
C ILE A 219 7.85 -0.24 -2.59
N HIS A 220 6.54 -0.35 -2.34
CA HIS A 220 5.82 0.41 -1.32
C HIS A 220 5.02 -0.49 -0.38
N GLN A 221 5.48 -0.65 0.86
CA GLN A 221 4.96 -1.67 1.80
C GLN A 221 3.88 -1.17 2.78
N CYS A 222 3.16 -0.12 2.42
CA CYS A 222 2.07 0.43 3.25
C CYS A 222 0.72 0.17 2.56
N TYR A 223 -0.10 -0.72 3.12
CA TYR A 223 -1.40 -1.07 2.56
C TYR A 223 -2.32 0.14 2.39
N SER A 224 -2.35 1.04 3.39
CA SER A 224 -3.17 2.25 3.35
C SER A 224 -2.75 3.19 2.22
N CYS A 225 -1.45 3.38 1.99
CA CYS A 225 -0.94 4.17 0.85
C CYS A 225 -1.24 3.48 -0.48
N LEU A 226 -1.04 2.17 -0.60
CA LEU A 226 -1.38 1.44 -1.82
C LEU A 226 -2.86 1.60 -2.16
N ARG A 227 -3.73 1.55 -1.14
CA ARG A 227 -5.18 1.73 -1.31
C ARG A 227 -5.56 3.12 -1.81
N THR A 228 -4.81 4.18 -1.50
CA THR A 228 -5.07 5.50 -2.08
C THR A 228 -4.78 5.54 -3.59
N THR A 229 -4.21 4.50 -4.17
CA THR A 229 -4.06 4.42 -5.64
C THR A 229 -5.24 3.75 -6.34
N CYS A 230 -6.13 3.12 -5.58
CA CYS A 230 -7.30 2.43 -6.10
C CYS A 230 -8.43 3.43 -6.40
N GLN A 231 -8.94 3.37 -7.62
CA GLN A 231 -10.07 4.17 -8.11
C GLN A 231 -11.38 3.38 -8.06
N THR A 232 -11.31 2.04 -8.12
CA THR A 232 -12.48 1.16 -8.13
C THR A 232 -12.47 0.14 -6.98
N ILE A 233 -13.65 -0.38 -6.64
CA ILE A 233 -13.77 -1.46 -5.65
C ILE A 233 -13.03 -2.72 -6.11
N ASP A 234 -13.03 -3.01 -7.41
CA ASP A 234 -12.37 -4.19 -7.98
C ASP A 234 -10.85 -4.13 -7.77
N GLN A 235 -10.25 -2.94 -7.90
CA GLN A 235 -8.82 -2.73 -7.58
C GLN A 235 -8.52 -2.95 -6.10
N ILE A 236 -9.39 -2.49 -5.19
CA ILE A 236 -9.24 -2.77 -3.75
C ILE A 236 -9.33 -4.27 -3.48
N ILE A 237 -10.28 -4.97 -4.11
CA ILE A 237 -10.44 -6.42 -3.98
C ILE A 237 -9.18 -7.14 -4.48
N ASP A 238 -8.68 -6.81 -5.66
CA ASP A 238 -7.50 -7.44 -6.27
C ASP A 238 -6.22 -7.17 -5.44
N LEU A 239 -6.00 -5.93 -4.99
CA LEU A 239 -4.93 -5.57 -4.04
C LEU A 239 -5.00 -6.42 -2.76
N THR A 240 -6.20 -6.52 -2.16
CA THR A 240 -6.41 -7.22 -0.90
C THR A 240 -6.23 -8.73 -1.06
N ARG A 241 -6.75 -9.30 -2.14
CA ARG A 241 -6.57 -10.71 -2.50
C ARG A 241 -5.10 -11.04 -2.62
N TYR A 242 -4.35 -10.26 -3.40
CA TYR A 242 -2.94 -10.53 -3.60
C TYR A 242 -2.15 -10.49 -2.29
N ALA A 243 -2.42 -9.51 -1.41
CA ALA A 243 -1.79 -9.43 -0.09
C ALA A 243 -2.11 -10.66 0.78
N LEU A 244 -3.37 -11.09 0.83
CA LEU A 244 -3.84 -12.20 1.65
C LEU A 244 -3.40 -13.58 1.13
N PHE A 245 -3.32 -13.76 -0.20
CA PHE A 245 -2.80 -14.98 -0.80
C PHE A 245 -1.29 -15.08 -0.56
N THR A 246 -0.52 -14.04 -0.87
CA THR A 246 0.95 -14.09 -0.75
C THR A 246 1.45 -14.00 0.70
N GLY A 247 0.59 -13.63 1.66
CA GLY A 247 0.96 -13.49 3.07
C GLY A 247 1.97 -12.37 3.29
N THR A 248 1.90 -11.32 2.46
CA THR A 248 2.90 -10.25 2.45
C THR A 248 2.77 -9.36 3.69
N PRO A 249 3.83 -9.19 4.48
CA PRO A 249 3.81 -8.29 5.63
C PRO A 249 3.86 -6.83 5.15
N LEU A 250 2.86 -6.03 5.52
CA LEU A 250 2.77 -4.58 5.25
C LEU A 250 2.73 -3.81 6.60
N SER A 251 3.40 -2.65 6.73
CA SER A 251 3.71 -2.02 8.02
C SER A 251 2.54 -1.28 8.74
N GLN A 252 2.59 -1.36 10.09
CA GLN A 252 1.71 -0.89 11.20
C GLN A 252 0.16 -1.06 11.01
N THR A 253 -0.51 -1.93 11.81
CA THR A 253 -1.98 -2.24 11.84
C THR A 253 -2.54 -3.30 10.86
N CYS A 254 -1.67 -4.24 10.43
CA CYS A 254 -1.94 -5.53 9.73
C CYS A 254 -3.27 -5.61 8.97
N LEU A 255 -3.30 -5.23 7.68
CA LEU A 255 -4.47 -5.33 6.78
C LEU A 255 -5.78 -5.00 7.52
N LYS A 256 -6.40 -3.85 7.29
CA LYS A 256 -7.69 -3.46 7.93
C LYS A 256 -8.74 -4.59 8.05
N TYR A 257 -8.62 -5.62 7.22
CA TYR A 257 -9.46 -6.79 7.12
C TYR A 257 -9.02 -8.07 7.87
N ASP A 258 -7.91 -8.06 8.61
CA ASP A 258 -7.52 -9.14 9.52
C ASP A 258 -8.12 -8.89 10.91
N TYR A 259 -9.42 -9.18 11.05
CA TYR A 259 -10.19 -8.86 12.25
C TYR A 259 -10.07 -9.91 13.37
N GLY A 260 -9.21 -10.92 13.21
CA GLY A 260 -9.03 -12.00 14.20
C GLY A 260 -10.24 -12.91 14.41
N PHE A 261 -11.29 -12.80 13.57
CA PHE A 261 -12.42 -13.72 13.57
C PHE A 261 -12.21 -14.86 12.57
N ASP A 262 -12.48 -16.08 13.02
CA ASP A 262 -12.47 -17.29 12.20
C ASP A 262 -13.40 -17.14 10.98
N GLY A 263 -12.86 -17.23 9.76
CA GLY A 263 -13.59 -17.02 8.50
C GLY A 263 -13.53 -15.60 7.91
N SER A 264 -12.98 -14.61 8.61
CA SER A 264 -12.91 -13.23 8.11
C SER A 264 -12.03 -13.09 6.86
N LYS A 265 -10.94 -13.87 6.77
CA LYS A 265 -10.06 -13.92 5.61
C LYS A 265 -10.80 -14.34 4.35
N GLU A 266 -11.58 -15.43 4.41
CA GLU A 266 -12.30 -15.98 3.27
C GLU A 266 -13.44 -15.07 2.82
N LEU A 267 -14.11 -14.42 3.77
CA LEU A 267 -15.11 -13.39 3.48
C LEU A 267 -14.51 -12.29 2.62
N VAL A 268 -13.32 -11.79 3.00
CA VAL A 268 -12.62 -10.72 2.29
C VAL A 268 -12.08 -11.19 0.93
N LEU A 269 -11.53 -12.40 0.86
CA LEU A 269 -11.07 -13.02 -0.39
C LEU A 269 -12.23 -13.22 -1.38
N ALA A 270 -13.44 -13.50 -0.92
CA ALA A 270 -14.64 -13.56 -1.77
C ALA A 270 -15.07 -12.20 -2.33
N GLY A 271 -14.41 -11.10 -1.93
CA GLY A 271 -14.66 -9.75 -2.43
C GLY A 271 -15.53 -8.90 -1.50
N PHE A 272 -15.88 -9.39 -0.31
CA PHE A 272 -16.59 -8.62 0.70
C PHE A 272 -15.61 -7.71 1.44
N ILE A 273 -15.64 -6.42 1.12
CA ILE A 273 -14.74 -5.41 1.71
C ILE A 273 -15.48 -4.68 2.85
N PRO A 274 -15.30 -5.09 4.11
CA PRO A 274 -15.97 -4.45 5.23
C PRO A 274 -15.41 -3.04 5.50
N SER A 275 -16.23 -2.17 6.05
CA SER A 275 -15.79 -0.82 6.44
C SER A 275 -15.18 -0.83 7.83
N ASP A 276 -15.72 -1.65 8.74
CA ASP A 276 -15.13 -2.04 10.02
C ASP A 276 -15.84 -3.32 10.52
N ILE A 277 -15.21 -4.07 11.42
CA ILE A 277 -15.86 -5.13 12.19
C ILE A 277 -15.74 -4.78 13.68
N PRO A 278 -16.79 -4.21 14.28
CA PRO A 278 -16.70 -3.71 15.64
C PRO A 278 -16.51 -4.86 16.64
N LEU A 279 -15.65 -4.64 17.63
CA LEU A 279 -15.59 -5.49 18.82
C LEU A 279 -16.95 -5.39 19.55
N SER A 280 -17.68 -6.50 19.57
CA SER A 280 -19.09 -6.50 19.93
C SER A 280 -19.31 -6.23 21.43
N SER A 281 -20.23 -5.30 21.73
CA SER A 281 -20.90 -5.26 23.04
C SER A 281 -21.83 -6.46 23.23
N PRO A 282 -22.17 -6.87 24.47
CA PRO A 282 -23.15 -7.91 24.71
C PRO A 282 -24.48 -7.60 24.00
N ARG A 283 -25.03 -8.62 23.31
CA ARG A 283 -26.31 -8.54 22.58
C ARG A 283 -27.49 -8.26 23.50
N HIS A 284 -27.33 -8.55 24.78
CA HIS A 284 -28.37 -8.44 25.78
C HIS A 284 -27.79 -7.87 27.07
N THR A 285 -28.39 -6.81 27.58
CA THR A 285 -28.04 -6.23 28.86
C THR A 285 -29.28 -5.83 29.63
N ILE A 286 -29.24 -6.01 30.95
CA ILE A 286 -30.25 -5.49 31.87
C ILE A 286 -29.54 -4.54 32.83
N MET A 287 -30.04 -3.32 32.96
CA MET A 287 -29.51 -2.31 33.86
C MET A 287 -30.63 -1.73 34.72
N CYS A 288 -30.31 -1.41 35.97
CA CYS A 288 -31.18 -0.65 36.85
C CYS A 288 -30.64 0.76 36.97
N THR A 289 -31.50 1.76 36.74
CA THR A 289 -31.17 3.17 36.96
C THR A 289 -32.05 3.71 38.06
N GLU A 290 -31.42 4.31 39.08
CA GLU A 290 -32.15 5.08 40.10
C GLU A 290 -32.46 6.45 39.49
N GLY A 291 -33.75 6.71 39.19
CA GLY A 291 -34.16 8.00 38.66
C GLY A 291 -33.84 9.10 39.67
N GLY A 292 -33.04 10.10 39.27
CA GLY A 292 -32.54 11.18 40.12
C GLY A 292 -33.59 12.12 40.74
N SER A 293 -34.88 11.78 40.70
CA SER A 293 -35.93 12.46 41.46
C SER A 293 -36.55 11.48 42.45
N VAL A 294 -36.59 11.89 43.72
CA VAL A 294 -37.02 11.15 44.92
C VAL A 294 -38.40 10.45 44.79
N SER A 295 -39.21 10.78 43.79
CA SER A 295 -40.55 10.23 43.55
C SER A 295 -40.67 9.15 42.45
N ALA A 296 -39.61 8.88 41.67
CA ALA A 296 -39.74 8.03 40.48
C ALA A 296 -39.47 6.53 40.70
N GLY A 297 -38.74 6.13 41.75
CA GLY A 297 -38.35 4.73 41.98
C GLY A 297 -37.42 4.14 40.91
N PRO A 298 -36.88 2.92 41.12
CA PRO A 298 -35.95 2.29 40.18
C PRO A 298 -36.61 1.99 38.83
N VAL A 299 -35.87 2.26 37.75
CA VAL A 299 -36.26 1.88 36.37
C VAL A 299 -35.31 0.82 35.88
N TRP A 300 -35.87 -0.33 35.53
CA TRP A 300 -35.17 -1.42 34.87
C TRP A 300 -35.24 -1.21 33.36
N GLU A 301 -34.10 -1.25 32.69
CA GLU A 301 -33.95 -1.19 31.24
C GLU A 301 -33.34 -2.51 30.76
N GLU A 302 -34.01 -3.16 29.81
CA GLU A 302 -33.44 -4.28 29.08
C GLU A 302 -33.18 -3.85 27.64
N THR A 303 -31.92 -3.96 27.21
CA THR A 303 -31.48 -3.63 25.86
C THR A 303 -31.18 -4.90 25.09
N LYS A 304 -31.78 -5.06 23.91
CA LYS A 304 -31.38 -6.03 22.90
C LYS A 304 -30.62 -5.31 21.77
N ARG A 305 -29.46 -5.83 21.38
CA ARG A 305 -28.61 -5.33 20.28
C ARG A 305 -28.38 -6.43 19.25
N ASN A 306 -28.42 -6.07 17.99
CA ASN A 306 -28.00 -6.91 16.87
C ASN A 306 -26.62 -6.48 16.41
N LEU A 307 -25.83 -7.44 15.94
CA LEU A 307 -24.55 -7.15 15.28
C LEU A 307 -24.81 -6.69 13.85
N SER A 308 -24.02 -5.74 13.37
CA SER A 308 -24.14 -5.18 12.03
C SER A 308 -22.78 -5.11 11.35
N LEU A 309 -22.77 -5.42 10.05
CA LEU A 309 -21.61 -5.26 9.18
C LEU A 309 -21.99 -4.36 8.01
N TYR A 310 -21.07 -3.46 7.67
CA TYR A 310 -21.16 -2.54 6.56
C TYR A 310 -20.05 -2.89 5.58
N ALA A 311 -20.38 -3.12 4.32
CA ALA A 311 -19.39 -3.58 3.36
C ALA A 311 -19.71 -3.14 1.94
N SER A 312 -18.66 -3.15 1.13
CA SER A 312 -18.75 -2.98 -0.31
C SER A 312 -18.35 -4.26 -1.04
N LEU A 313 -19.06 -4.52 -2.13
CA LEU A 313 -18.84 -5.61 -3.06
C LEU A 313 -18.72 -5.05 -4.48
N SER A 314 -18.15 -5.85 -5.38
CA SER A 314 -18.11 -5.51 -6.81
C SER A 314 -19.52 -5.39 -7.41
N LEU A 315 -19.71 -4.42 -8.30
CA LEU A 315 -20.91 -4.31 -9.14
C LEU A 315 -20.86 -5.26 -10.34
N ASN A 316 -19.65 -5.65 -10.73
CA ASN A 316 -19.37 -6.41 -11.95
C ASN A 316 -19.32 -7.92 -11.69
N ASP A 317 -19.18 -8.34 -10.43
CA ASP A 317 -19.14 -9.74 -10.05
C ASP A 317 -20.57 -10.31 -9.85
N PRO A 318 -21.02 -11.27 -10.68
CA PRO A 318 -22.32 -11.93 -10.50
C PRO A 318 -22.43 -12.69 -9.17
N LYS A 319 -21.31 -13.18 -8.61
CA LYS A 319 -21.31 -13.88 -7.32
C LYS A 319 -21.59 -12.95 -6.15
N ALA A 320 -21.18 -11.68 -6.24
CA ALA A 320 -21.54 -10.66 -5.24
C ALA A 320 -23.06 -10.46 -5.16
N LEU A 321 -23.75 -10.39 -6.29
CA LEU A 321 -25.21 -10.30 -6.31
C LEU A 321 -25.87 -11.58 -5.79
N ALA A 322 -25.35 -12.75 -6.16
CA ALA A 322 -25.82 -14.03 -5.65
C ALA A 322 -25.71 -14.12 -4.11
N PHE A 323 -24.57 -13.69 -3.56
CA PHE A 323 -24.35 -13.60 -2.12
C PHE A 323 -25.39 -12.72 -1.43
N VAL A 324 -25.63 -11.51 -1.94
CA VAL A 324 -26.66 -10.63 -1.39
C VAL A 324 -28.04 -11.28 -1.45
N ASN A 325 -28.40 -11.93 -2.56
CA ASN A 325 -29.68 -12.61 -2.69
C ASN A 325 -29.87 -13.76 -1.68
N TRP A 326 -28.81 -14.50 -1.36
CA TRP A 326 -28.84 -15.50 -0.29
C TRP A 326 -29.00 -14.85 1.08
N CYS A 327 -28.28 -13.77 1.37
CA CYS A 327 -28.44 -13.00 2.60
C CYS A 327 -29.88 -12.49 2.78
N PHE A 328 -30.54 -12.05 1.70
CA PHE A 328 -31.94 -11.63 1.71
C PHE A 328 -32.93 -12.72 2.11
N ARG A 329 -32.61 -13.99 1.80
CA ARG A 329 -33.46 -15.15 2.09
C ARG A 329 -33.14 -15.80 3.44
N HIS A 330 -32.03 -15.41 4.07
CA HIS A 330 -31.60 -16.01 5.31
C HIS A 330 -32.51 -15.59 6.49
N PRO A 331 -33.05 -16.52 7.29
CA PRO A 331 -34.07 -16.23 8.31
C PRO A 331 -33.58 -15.28 9.42
N ASP A 332 -32.28 -15.29 9.71
CA ASP A 332 -31.68 -14.46 10.76
C ASP A 332 -31.19 -13.09 10.30
N LEU A 333 -31.13 -12.82 8.99
CA LEU A 333 -30.46 -11.61 8.48
C LEU A 333 -31.47 -10.55 8.05
N MET A 334 -31.24 -9.33 8.50
CA MET A 334 -31.86 -8.13 7.93
C MET A 334 -30.83 -7.43 7.06
N VAL A 335 -31.16 -7.22 5.79
CA VAL A 335 -30.21 -6.73 4.78
C VAL A 335 -30.73 -5.42 4.19
N MET A 336 -29.84 -4.45 4.05
CA MET A 336 -30.03 -3.28 3.20
C MET A 336 -28.98 -3.31 2.10
N VAL A 337 -29.37 -3.04 0.86
CA VAL A 337 -28.44 -2.98 -0.28
C VAL A 337 -28.74 -1.78 -1.17
N ARG A 338 -27.67 -1.16 -1.69
CA ARG A 338 -27.73 -0.10 -2.70
C ARG A 338 -26.74 -0.42 -3.81
N LYS A 339 -27.22 -0.41 -5.06
CA LYS A 339 -26.41 -0.69 -6.25
C LYS A 339 -25.89 0.62 -6.86
N GLY A 340 -24.65 1.00 -6.53
CA GLY A 340 -24.02 2.23 -7.00
C GLY A 340 -24.59 3.52 -6.38
N PRO A 341 -24.07 4.70 -6.77
CA PRO A 341 -24.41 5.97 -6.13
C PRO A 341 -25.90 6.35 -6.23
N ASN A 342 -26.50 6.09 -7.39
CA ASN A 342 -27.88 6.45 -7.70
C ASN A 342 -28.88 5.32 -7.47
N GLY A 343 -28.43 4.19 -6.90
CA GLY A 343 -29.28 3.04 -6.64
C GLY A 343 -30.30 3.32 -5.54
N ARG A 344 -31.53 2.83 -5.70
CA ARG A 344 -32.52 2.81 -4.62
C ARG A 344 -32.09 1.80 -3.55
N VAL A 345 -32.28 2.15 -2.27
CA VAL A 345 -32.06 1.21 -1.16
C VAL A 345 -33.17 0.15 -1.16
N ILE A 346 -32.77 -1.11 -1.19
CA ILE A 346 -33.65 -2.28 -1.09
C ILE A 346 -33.43 -2.91 0.28
N ARG A 347 -34.51 -3.29 0.98
CA ARG A 347 -34.47 -3.87 2.32
C ARG A 347 -35.10 -5.26 2.33
N SER A 348 -34.52 -6.21 3.05
CA SER A 348 -35.10 -7.56 3.21
C SER A 348 -36.30 -7.56 4.17
N ALA A 349 -36.40 -6.55 5.03
CA ALA A 349 -37.51 -6.35 5.96
C ALA A 349 -37.98 -4.89 5.92
N LEU A 350 -39.24 -4.65 6.30
CA LEU A 350 -39.81 -3.30 6.40
C LEU A 350 -39.02 -2.41 7.37
N VAL A 351 -38.50 -3.01 8.45
CA VAL A 351 -37.72 -2.32 9.49
C VAL A 351 -36.44 -3.09 9.75
N VAL A 352 -35.30 -2.43 9.54
CA VAL A 352 -33.97 -2.92 9.89
C VAL A 352 -33.50 -2.15 11.12
N TRP A 353 -33.09 -2.84 12.19
CA TRP A 353 -32.79 -2.22 13.48
C TRP A 353 -31.58 -2.85 14.16
N THR A 354 -30.81 -2.03 14.87
CA THR A 354 -29.58 -2.44 15.58
C THR A 354 -29.75 -2.52 17.08
N SER A 355 -30.66 -1.74 17.68
CA SER A 355 -30.95 -1.82 19.11
C SER A 355 -32.43 -1.57 19.42
N ARG A 356 -32.93 -2.24 20.46
CA ARG A 356 -34.25 -2.00 21.05
C ARG A 356 -34.15 -2.01 22.57
N LYS A 357 -34.95 -1.19 23.22
CA LYS A 357 -35.03 -1.11 24.68
C LYS A 357 -36.46 -1.32 25.15
N ARG A 358 -36.62 -2.01 26.27
CA ARG A 358 -37.87 -2.05 27.03
C ARG A 358 -37.61 -1.64 28.47
N HIS A 359 -38.58 -0.95 29.05
CA HIS A 359 -38.49 -0.38 30.39
C HIS A 359 -39.58 -0.95 31.29
N ALA A 360 -39.25 -1.16 32.56
CA ALA A 360 -40.21 -1.57 33.58
C ALA A 360 -39.82 -1.03 34.97
N ARG A 361 -40.77 -1.09 35.91
CA ARG A 361 -40.54 -0.73 37.32
C ARG A 361 -39.94 -1.86 38.17
N SER A 362 -39.83 -3.06 37.61
CA SER A 362 -39.26 -4.23 38.26
C SER A 362 -38.59 -5.15 37.23
N PRO A 363 -37.66 -6.03 37.64
CA PRO A 363 -37.06 -7.03 36.75
C PRO A 363 -38.11 -7.95 36.11
N SER A 364 -39.10 -8.39 36.90
CA SER A 364 -40.19 -9.24 36.42
C SER A 364 -41.15 -8.49 35.48
N GLY A 365 -41.24 -7.18 35.59
CA GLY A 365 -42.05 -6.36 34.68
C GLY A 365 -41.48 -6.32 33.26
N LEU A 366 -40.17 -6.48 33.09
CA LEU A 366 -39.53 -6.46 31.77
C LEU A 366 -40.07 -7.58 30.87
N THR A 367 -40.20 -8.80 31.39
CA THR A 367 -40.67 -9.96 30.61
C THR A 367 -42.12 -9.80 30.11
N SER A 368 -42.92 -8.97 30.78
CA SER A 368 -44.31 -8.69 30.42
C SER A 368 -44.45 -7.66 29.29
N VAL A 369 -43.40 -6.88 29.00
CA VAL A 369 -43.38 -5.89 27.92
C VAL A 369 -42.88 -6.55 26.64
N ARG A 370 -43.73 -6.62 25.60
CA ARG A 370 -43.37 -7.15 24.29
C ARG A 370 -42.49 -6.19 23.49
N TRP A 371 -41.47 -6.72 22.82
CA TRP A 371 -40.50 -5.96 22.01
C TRP A 371 -41.09 -5.24 20.80
N GLU A 372 -42.25 -5.65 20.30
CA GLU A 372 -42.93 -5.00 19.18
C GLU A 372 -43.67 -3.73 19.60
N LYS A 373 -43.89 -3.54 20.91
CA LYS A 373 -44.61 -2.41 21.49
C LYS A 373 -43.68 -1.35 22.10
N THR A 374 -42.37 -1.53 22.00
CA THR A 374 -41.38 -0.59 22.53
C THR A 374 -41.23 0.61 21.60
N THR A 375 -41.18 1.80 22.17
CA THR A 375 -40.93 3.07 21.44
C THR A 375 -39.46 3.28 21.15
N ASP A 376 -38.57 2.71 21.96
CA ASP A 376 -37.14 2.93 21.90
C ASP A 376 -36.47 1.89 20.98
N VAL A 377 -36.55 2.14 19.67
CA VAL A 377 -35.96 1.31 18.62
C VAL A 377 -35.01 2.16 17.77
N VAL A 378 -33.75 1.74 17.68
CA VAL A 378 -32.76 2.31 16.77
C VAL A 378 -32.88 1.61 15.42
N CYS A 379 -33.60 2.26 14.50
CA CYS A 379 -33.75 1.81 13.12
C CYS A 379 -32.63 2.37 12.23
N LEU A 380 -32.18 1.58 11.27
CA LEU A 380 -31.27 2.04 10.23
C LEU A 380 -32.03 2.78 9.14
N ASN A 381 -31.57 3.98 8.83
CA ASN A 381 -32.08 4.81 7.74
C ASN A 381 -31.23 4.64 6.46
N ASP A 382 -31.63 5.23 5.34
CA ASP A 382 -30.92 5.04 4.07
C ASP A 382 -29.54 5.70 4.03
N SER A 383 -29.29 6.75 4.82
CA SER A 383 -27.98 7.42 4.88
C SER A 383 -26.89 6.50 5.43
N ILE A 384 -27.24 5.46 6.19
CA ILE A 384 -26.25 4.50 6.72
C ILE A 384 -25.48 3.77 5.61
N MET A 385 -26.03 3.71 4.39
CA MET A 385 -25.36 3.08 3.24
C MET A 385 -24.05 3.81 2.86
N GLU A 386 -23.86 5.06 3.30
CA GLU A 386 -22.61 5.81 3.11
C GLU A 386 -21.47 5.32 4.00
N GLU A 387 -21.77 4.62 5.10
CA GLU A 387 -20.77 3.99 5.95
C GLU A 387 -20.17 2.75 5.29
N ALA A 388 -20.88 2.13 4.35
CA ALA A 388 -20.42 0.95 3.62
C ALA A 388 -19.41 1.26 2.50
N GLN A 389 -19.17 2.55 2.20
CA GLN A 389 -18.31 2.99 1.11
C GLN A 389 -16.83 2.96 1.54
N PRO A 390 -15.95 2.25 0.81
CA PRO A 390 -14.53 2.25 1.10
C PRO A 390 -13.91 3.57 0.67
N SER A 391 -12.93 4.04 1.45
CA SER A 391 -12.01 5.08 1.00
C SER A 391 -11.17 4.58 -0.17
N GLY A 392 -10.99 5.41 -1.19
CA GLY A 392 -10.13 5.20 -2.35
C GLY A 392 -9.11 6.34 -2.49
N TRP A 393 -8.86 6.75 -3.74
CA TRP A 393 -7.93 7.83 -4.08
C TRP A 393 -8.24 9.16 -3.39
N GLY A 394 -7.20 9.84 -2.90
CA GLY A 394 -7.34 11.17 -2.28
C GLY A 394 -8.25 11.21 -1.04
N HIS A 395 -8.53 10.06 -0.40
CA HIS A 395 -9.54 9.89 0.65
C HIS A 395 -10.99 10.07 0.19
N GLU A 396 -11.25 10.14 -1.12
CA GLU A 396 -12.61 10.13 -1.65
C GLU A 396 -13.24 8.75 -1.45
N LYS A 397 -14.56 8.72 -1.21
CA LYS A 397 -15.30 7.47 -1.06
C LYS A 397 -15.60 6.87 -2.43
N ILE A 398 -15.32 5.60 -2.62
CA ILE A 398 -15.69 4.88 -3.85
C ILE A 398 -17.19 4.59 -3.79
N VAL A 399 -17.96 5.32 -4.58
CA VAL A 399 -19.42 5.21 -4.62
C VAL A 399 -19.92 4.18 -5.63
N GLU A 400 -19.12 3.85 -6.64
CA GLU A 400 -19.41 2.87 -7.69
C GLU A 400 -19.18 1.43 -7.21
N CYS A 401 -19.94 1.02 -6.21
CA CYS A 401 -19.90 -0.32 -5.63
C CYS A 401 -21.29 -0.81 -5.24
N LEU A 402 -21.41 -2.11 -4.96
CA LEU A 402 -22.59 -2.68 -4.32
C LEU A 402 -22.41 -2.52 -2.81
N GLN A 403 -23.14 -1.58 -2.22
CA GLN A 403 -23.07 -1.29 -0.80
C GLN A 403 -24.08 -2.15 -0.06
N VAL A 404 -23.64 -2.82 1.00
CA VAL A 404 -24.46 -3.76 1.76
C VAL A 404 -24.32 -3.48 3.25
N VAL A 405 -25.46 -3.49 3.94
CA VAL A 405 -25.53 -3.53 5.39
C VAL A 405 -26.26 -4.80 5.79
N ILE A 406 -25.60 -5.63 6.61
CA ILE A 406 -26.15 -6.89 7.09
C ILE A 406 -26.25 -6.83 8.60
N VAL A 407 -27.45 -7.03 9.13
CA VAL A 407 -27.73 -7.06 10.57
C VAL A 407 -28.17 -8.45 10.96
N ASP A 408 -27.46 -9.06 11.91
CA ASP A 408 -27.72 -10.42 12.39
C ASP A 408 -28.65 -10.41 13.61
N ARG A 409 -29.83 -11.02 13.46
CA ARG A 409 -30.81 -11.21 14.53
C ARG A 409 -30.59 -12.48 15.35
N GLY A 410 -29.63 -13.31 14.97
CA GLY A 410 -29.29 -14.52 15.72
C GLY A 410 -28.74 -14.21 17.12
N ASP A 411 -28.64 -15.26 17.94
CA ASP A 411 -28.21 -15.14 19.33
C ASP A 411 -26.69 -15.34 19.53
N GLY A 412 -25.94 -15.71 18.48
CA GLY A 412 -24.50 -15.98 18.51
C GLY A 412 -23.61 -14.73 18.52
N ASN A 413 -22.30 -14.86 18.74
CA ASN A 413 -21.37 -13.73 18.78
C ASN A 413 -20.96 -13.24 17.37
N MET A 414 -20.00 -12.30 17.27
CA MET A 414 -19.51 -11.81 15.97
C MET A 414 -18.84 -12.92 15.15
N GLY A 415 -18.11 -13.84 15.77
CA GLY A 415 -17.53 -15.00 15.08
C GLY A 415 -18.60 -15.91 14.47
N ASP A 416 -19.71 -16.14 15.16
CA ASP A 416 -20.83 -16.91 14.63
C ASP A 416 -21.50 -16.20 13.44
N PHE A 417 -21.57 -14.86 13.50
CA PHE A 417 -22.07 -14.06 12.40
C PHE A 417 -21.15 -14.13 11.17
N ILE A 418 -19.83 -14.01 11.36
CA ILE A 418 -18.86 -14.15 10.26
C ILE A 418 -18.94 -15.55 9.63
N ARG A 419 -18.97 -16.60 10.45
CA ARG A 419 -19.11 -17.98 9.96
C ARG A 419 -20.40 -18.18 9.15
N LYS A 420 -21.51 -17.59 9.58
CA LYS A 420 -22.77 -17.58 8.83
C LYS A 420 -22.61 -16.95 7.45
N LEU A 421 -21.90 -15.82 7.35
CA LEU A 421 -21.63 -15.19 6.04
C LEU A 421 -20.70 -16.02 5.16
N VAL A 422 -19.68 -16.65 5.74
CA VAL A 422 -18.80 -17.58 5.00
C VAL A 422 -19.58 -18.77 4.46
N ASN A 423 -20.49 -19.36 5.24
CA ASN A 423 -21.35 -20.45 4.77
C ASN A 423 -22.23 -20.04 3.59
N ILE A 424 -22.71 -18.79 3.56
CA ILE A 424 -23.44 -18.26 2.40
C ILE A 424 -22.51 -18.17 1.18
N TRP A 425 -21.26 -17.76 1.35
CA TRP A 425 -20.28 -17.80 0.26
C TRP A 425 -19.98 -19.21 -0.22
N CYS A 426 -19.87 -20.20 0.67
CA CYS A 426 -19.74 -21.61 0.28
C CYS A 426 -20.92 -22.04 -0.61
N GLN A 427 -22.14 -21.65 -0.27
CA GLN A 427 -23.33 -21.92 -1.11
C GLN A 427 -23.27 -21.22 -2.49
N VAL A 428 -22.78 -19.97 -2.55
CA VAL A 428 -22.60 -19.23 -3.81
C VAL A 428 -21.52 -19.86 -4.70
N TYR A 429 -20.47 -20.41 -4.09
CA TYR A 429 -19.39 -21.10 -4.79
C TYR A 429 -19.67 -22.58 -5.02
N GLN A 430 -20.74 -23.14 -4.44
CA GLN A 430 -21.10 -24.55 -4.52
C GLN A 430 -20.00 -25.48 -3.98
N VAL A 431 -19.44 -25.11 -2.83
CA VAL A 431 -18.40 -25.85 -2.11
C VAL A 431 -18.91 -26.26 -0.74
N GLU A 432 -18.35 -27.33 -0.19
CA GLU A 432 -18.83 -27.94 1.06
C GLU A 432 -18.38 -27.16 2.29
N ASP A 433 -17.16 -26.64 2.26
CA ASP A 433 -16.53 -25.99 3.40
C ASP A 433 -15.70 -24.76 3.02
N ARG A 434 -15.02 -24.21 4.04
CA ARG A 434 -14.21 -23.02 3.93
C ARG A 434 -12.88 -23.26 3.21
N ASP A 435 -12.29 -24.43 3.37
CA ASP A 435 -11.00 -24.74 2.75
C ASP A 435 -11.19 -24.93 1.24
N GLU A 436 -12.29 -25.57 0.83
CA GLU A 436 -12.73 -25.62 -0.56
C GLU A 436 -13.08 -24.22 -1.11
N LEU A 437 -13.71 -23.35 -0.32
CA LEU A 437 -13.96 -21.96 -0.71
C LEU A 437 -12.64 -21.22 -0.98
N TYR A 438 -11.65 -21.36 -0.10
CA TYR A 438 -10.33 -20.77 -0.30
C TYR A 438 -9.68 -21.31 -1.58
N ALA A 439 -9.72 -22.62 -1.82
CA ALA A 439 -9.19 -23.24 -3.03
C ALA A 439 -9.90 -22.76 -4.30
N ALA A 440 -11.22 -22.59 -4.26
CA ALA A 440 -12.01 -22.07 -5.38
C ALA A 440 -11.71 -20.59 -5.69
N LEU A 441 -11.30 -19.81 -4.68
CA LEU A 441 -10.89 -18.41 -4.82
C LEU A 441 -9.44 -18.28 -5.32
N GLU A 442 -8.52 -19.12 -4.84
CA GLU A 442 -7.09 -19.06 -5.17
C GLU A 442 -6.78 -19.74 -6.51
N GLY A 443 -7.44 -20.87 -6.80
CA GLY A 443 -7.18 -21.76 -7.94
C GLY A 443 -7.15 -21.08 -9.31
N PRO A 444 -8.11 -20.19 -9.65
CA PRO A 444 -8.11 -19.47 -10.94
C PRO A 444 -6.82 -18.68 -11.17
N TYR A 445 -6.28 -18.04 -10.12
CA TYR A 445 -5.05 -17.25 -10.23
C TYR A 445 -3.81 -18.14 -10.34
N GLN A 446 -3.80 -19.32 -9.71
CA GLN A 446 -2.72 -20.28 -9.91
C GLN A 446 -2.70 -20.84 -11.33
N THR A 447 -3.87 -21.21 -11.85
CA THR A 447 -3.99 -21.74 -13.22
C THR A 447 -3.62 -20.69 -14.26
N ALA A 448 -4.01 -19.43 -14.05
CA ALA A 448 -3.61 -18.30 -14.90
C ALA A 448 -2.12 -17.94 -14.79
N GLY A 449 -1.42 -18.48 -13.80
CA GLY A 449 -0.03 -18.13 -13.56
C GLY A 449 0.17 -16.77 -12.88
N GLU A 450 -0.82 -16.29 -12.16
CA GLU A 450 -0.78 -15.02 -11.43
C GLU A 450 -0.28 -15.17 -9.99
N LEU A 451 -0.39 -16.38 -9.43
CA LEU A 451 0.16 -16.75 -8.13
C LEU A 451 1.17 -17.90 -8.29
N GLU A 452 2.35 -17.73 -7.71
CA GLU A 452 3.42 -18.72 -7.76
C GLU A 452 3.55 -19.47 -6.44
N LYS A 453 3.70 -20.79 -6.53
CA LYS A 453 3.97 -21.68 -5.41
C LYS A 453 5.31 -22.37 -5.59
N TYR A 454 6.08 -22.44 -4.51
CA TYR A 454 7.30 -23.22 -4.41
C TYR A 454 7.04 -24.40 -3.46
N THR A 455 7.39 -25.61 -3.89
CA THR A 455 7.32 -26.80 -3.05
C THR A 455 8.72 -27.11 -2.53
N CYS A 456 8.90 -27.02 -1.21
CA CYS A 456 10.16 -27.39 -0.60
C CYS A 456 10.29 -28.92 -0.63
N GLU A 457 11.24 -29.44 -1.43
CA GLU A 457 11.47 -30.88 -1.58
C GLU A 457 11.73 -31.60 -0.24
N HIS A 458 12.36 -30.92 0.72
CA HIS A 458 12.70 -31.48 2.03
C HIS A 458 11.51 -31.59 3.00
N HIS A 459 10.53 -30.69 2.89
CA HIS A 459 9.39 -30.64 3.80
C HIS A 459 8.08 -31.08 3.14
N GLN A 460 8.07 -31.26 1.81
CA GLN A 460 6.87 -31.49 0.99
C GLN A 460 5.75 -30.46 1.20
N VAL A 461 6.12 -29.27 1.71
CA VAL A 461 5.20 -28.15 1.92
C VAL A 461 5.28 -27.23 0.70
N SER A 462 4.12 -26.94 0.11
CA SER A 462 3.98 -25.93 -0.93
C SER A 462 3.64 -24.59 -0.27
N CYS A 463 4.42 -23.56 -0.53
CA CYS A 463 4.22 -22.21 -0.04
C CYS A 463 4.24 -21.20 -1.18
N ASN A 464 3.56 -20.07 -1.02
CA ASN A 464 3.61 -19.00 -2.01
C ASN A 464 5.02 -18.40 -2.07
N ILE A 465 5.52 -18.15 -3.28
CA ILE A 465 6.81 -17.48 -3.47
C ILE A 465 6.69 -16.06 -2.90
N PRO A 466 7.62 -15.62 -2.03
CA PRO A 466 7.55 -14.28 -1.47
C PRO A 466 7.73 -13.24 -2.58
N ILE A 467 7.03 -12.11 -2.45
CA ILE A 467 7.11 -11.00 -3.44
C ILE A 467 8.55 -10.45 -3.55
N ILE A 468 9.29 -10.45 -2.43
CA ILE A 468 10.66 -9.96 -2.32
C ILE A 468 11.60 -11.11 -2.01
N GLN A 469 12.77 -11.11 -2.63
CA GLN A 469 13.87 -11.98 -2.25
C GLN A 469 14.35 -11.64 -0.83
N LYS A 470 14.13 -12.57 0.10
CA LYS A 470 14.45 -12.37 1.53
C LYS A 470 15.94 -12.09 1.77
N ASN A 471 16.80 -12.74 0.98
CA ASN A 471 18.24 -12.51 1.05
C ASN A 471 18.65 -11.33 0.16
N VAL A 472 18.91 -10.19 0.79
CA VAL A 472 19.33 -8.97 0.09
C VAL A 472 20.66 -9.17 -0.62
N LEU A 473 21.55 -10.02 -0.12
CA LEU A 473 22.86 -10.29 -0.74
C LEU A 473 22.69 -10.98 -2.10
N ASP A 474 21.82 -11.99 -2.18
CA ASP A 474 21.51 -12.67 -3.45
C ASP A 474 20.89 -11.69 -4.46
N SER A 475 20.00 -10.83 -3.97
CA SER A 475 19.35 -9.81 -4.79
C SER A 475 20.35 -8.78 -5.33
N TYR A 476 21.29 -8.37 -4.47
CA TYR A 476 22.35 -7.44 -4.81
C TYR A 476 23.26 -8.06 -5.87
N GLN A 477 23.73 -9.29 -5.64
CA GLN A 477 24.58 -9.99 -6.60
C GLN A 477 23.86 -10.23 -7.93
N SER A 478 22.58 -10.60 -7.89
CA SER A 478 21.77 -10.80 -9.09
C SER A 478 21.57 -9.50 -9.89
N LEU A 479 21.37 -8.37 -9.22
CA LEU A 479 21.11 -7.08 -9.87
C LEU A 479 22.39 -6.41 -10.40
N TRP A 480 23.48 -6.49 -9.63
CA TRP A 480 24.71 -5.73 -9.90
C TRP A 480 25.84 -6.58 -10.48
N GLY A 481 25.75 -7.92 -10.41
CA GLY A 481 26.81 -8.83 -10.85
C GLY A 481 28.06 -8.78 -9.97
N SER A 482 28.00 -8.13 -8.81
CA SER A 482 29.11 -7.96 -7.87
C SER A 482 28.70 -8.30 -6.44
N MET A 483 29.69 -8.64 -5.61
CA MET A 483 29.46 -8.81 -4.18
C MET A 483 29.13 -7.45 -3.53
N PRO A 484 28.22 -7.42 -2.55
CA PRO A 484 27.98 -6.22 -1.77
C PRO A 484 29.19 -5.84 -0.91
N PRO A 485 29.32 -4.56 -0.50
CA PRO A 485 30.37 -4.13 0.41
C PRO A 485 30.38 -4.93 1.72
N ALA A 486 31.55 -5.16 2.32
CA ALA A 486 31.69 -5.90 3.59
C ALA A 486 30.76 -5.35 4.70
N ALA A 487 30.63 -4.03 4.75
CA ALA A 487 29.70 -3.29 5.59
C ALA A 487 28.22 -3.71 5.50
N LEU A 488 27.77 -4.22 4.34
CA LEU A 488 26.42 -4.74 4.11
C LEU A 488 26.35 -6.27 4.33
N VAL A 489 27.48 -6.97 4.18
CA VAL A 489 27.59 -8.40 4.54
C VAL A 489 27.50 -8.58 6.05
N GLU A 490 28.17 -7.70 6.80
CA GLU A 490 28.19 -7.70 8.28
C GLU A 490 26.84 -7.28 8.88
N ASP A 491 26.16 -6.33 8.24
CA ASP A 491 24.81 -5.90 8.62
C ASP A 491 23.91 -5.80 7.36
N PRO A 492 23.28 -6.92 6.93
CA PRO A 492 22.32 -6.93 5.82
C PRO A 492 21.11 -6.02 6.07
N GLU A 493 20.89 -5.68 7.33
CA GLU A 493 19.78 -4.93 7.88
C GLU A 493 20.12 -3.45 8.07
N ARG A 494 21.34 -3.02 7.71
CA ARG A 494 21.88 -1.68 7.96
C ARG A 494 20.99 -0.55 7.47
N PHE A 495 20.25 -0.80 6.39
CA PHE A 495 19.29 0.16 5.85
C PHE A 495 17.82 -0.31 5.98
N ARG A 496 17.52 -1.33 6.80
CA ARG A 496 16.17 -1.94 6.90
C ARG A 496 15.23 -1.08 7.74
N PHE A 497 13.96 -1.48 7.70
CA PHE A 497 12.85 -0.93 8.48
C PHE A 497 13.20 -0.63 9.93
N SER A 498 12.91 0.59 10.39
CA SER A 498 12.63 0.80 11.80
C SER A 498 11.26 0.17 12.09
N SER A 499 11.28 -0.98 12.74
CA SER A 499 10.08 -1.51 13.39
C SER A 499 9.91 -0.76 14.71
N ASN A 500 9.29 0.41 14.64
CA ASN A 500 8.60 0.96 15.81
C ASN A 500 7.11 0.84 15.57
#